data_AF-A0A0L0N0W4-F1
#
_entry.id   AF-A0A0L0N0W4-F1
#
_cell.length_a   1.000
_cell.length_b   1.000
_cell.length_c   1.000
_cell.angle_alpha   90.00
_cell.angle_beta   90.00
_cell.angle_gamma   90.00
#
_symmetry.space_group_name_H-M   'P 1'
#
loop_
_entity.id
_entity.type
_entity.pdbx_description
1 polymer ?
#
loop_
_entity_poly.entity_id
_entity_poly.type
_entity_poly.pdbx_seq_one_letter_code
_entity_poly.pdbx_strand_id
1 'polypeptide(L)'
;MALAQENKQVGHEKALAQVTNQFKYEQWTFNGTVPGPFIRARRGDVVELTLTNRDATGNPHNVDSHAFTGPGGGAAVTTAEEGEARTARFRLLCPGLYVYHCAAAPVPVHIANGMYGLMYVQPADGDLPPVDREYYVMQSEVYHEPPEVLDDGRPSQTVEFSYPAGLREEPSAVVFNGSEAAVMRDQPLKARAGESVRIFFGNAGPNLTSSFHVIGSHFGRVYRDGDVLSPPGRFVSTVSVPPGGATIVDMNMVVPGSYTLVDHAIFRLDKGAVGFLNVSGEARPDVY
;
A
#
# COMPACT_ATOMS: atom_id res chain seq x y z
N MET A 1 12.72 8.43 -28.83
CA MET A 1 11.91 7.29 -28.34
C MET A 1 12.73 6.55 -27.31
N ALA A 2 12.66 6.94 -26.04
CA ALA A 2 13.29 6.19 -24.98
C ALA A 2 12.31 5.09 -24.57
N LEU A 3 12.62 3.84 -24.92
CA LEU A 3 12.02 2.68 -24.29
C LEU A 3 12.64 2.59 -22.89
N ALA A 4 11.94 3.08 -21.87
CA ALA A 4 12.22 2.64 -20.51
C ALA A 4 11.68 1.21 -20.37
N GLN A 5 12.44 0.23 -20.87
CA GLN A 5 12.25 -1.18 -20.53
C GLN A 5 12.71 -1.35 -19.08
N GLU A 6 11.86 -1.01 -18.12
CA GLU A 6 12.00 -1.63 -16.80
C GLU A 6 11.42 -3.04 -16.90
N ASN A 7 12.29 -4.03 -17.14
CA ASN A 7 11.97 -5.43 -16.92
C ASN A 7 11.69 -5.64 -15.42
N LYS A 8 10.46 -5.41 -14.99
CA LYS A 8 10.03 -5.72 -13.63
C LYS A 8 9.40 -7.12 -13.64
N GLN A 9 10.20 -8.09 -13.19
CA GLN A 9 9.66 -9.39 -12.79
C GLN A 9 8.84 -9.20 -11.52
N VAL A 10 7.57 -9.56 -11.60
CA VAL A 10 6.71 -9.71 -10.43
C VAL A 10 6.56 -11.21 -10.17
N GLY A 11 7.21 -11.73 -9.14
CA GLY A 11 6.99 -13.06 -8.60
C GLY A 11 5.93 -13.03 -7.51
N HIS A 12 5.03 -14.01 -7.46
CA HIS A 12 4.17 -14.20 -6.29
C HIS A 12 4.77 -15.24 -5.34
N GLU A 13 4.75 -14.96 -4.04
CA GLU A 13 5.17 -15.88 -2.98
C GLU A 13 4.21 -15.81 -1.78
N LYS A 14 3.95 -16.96 -1.16
CA LYS A 14 3.28 -17.06 0.14
C LYS A 14 4.31 -17.00 1.26
N ALA A 15 4.05 -16.22 2.29
CA ALA A 15 4.94 -16.09 3.44
C ALA A 15 4.16 -15.98 4.75
N LEU A 16 4.52 -16.80 5.74
CA LEU A 16 3.99 -16.66 7.09
C LEU A 16 4.63 -15.43 7.76
N ALA A 17 3.85 -14.38 7.99
CA ALA A 17 4.30 -13.11 8.53
C ALA A 17 3.67 -12.81 9.89
N GLN A 18 4.41 -12.14 10.79
CA GLN A 18 3.86 -11.62 12.04
C GLN A 18 3.02 -10.36 11.72
N VAL A 19 1.70 -10.51 11.62
CA VAL A 19 0.80 -9.44 11.15
C VAL A 19 0.30 -8.56 12.29
N THR A 20 0.01 -9.15 13.45
CA THR A 20 -0.26 -8.44 14.70
C THR A 20 0.78 -8.78 15.75
N ASN A 21 0.79 -8.11 16.90
CA ASN A 21 1.64 -8.49 18.02
C ASN A 21 1.35 -9.90 18.58
N GLN A 22 0.18 -10.48 18.27
CA GLN A 22 -0.27 -11.77 18.79
C GLN A 22 -0.18 -12.89 17.75
N PHE A 23 -0.52 -12.60 16.49
CA PHE A 23 -0.77 -13.62 15.49
C PHE A 23 0.09 -13.45 14.24
N LYS A 24 0.48 -14.60 13.70
CA LYS A 24 1.04 -14.78 12.37
C LYS A 24 -0.06 -15.13 11.38
N TYR A 25 0.13 -14.74 10.14
CA TYR A 25 -0.83 -14.91 9.06
C TYR A 25 -0.10 -15.21 7.75
N GLU A 26 -0.66 -16.10 6.93
CA GLU A 26 -0.11 -16.37 5.62
C GLU A 26 -0.43 -15.22 4.66
N GLN A 27 0.58 -14.44 4.31
CA GLN A 27 0.45 -13.37 3.34
C GLN A 27 0.74 -13.88 1.93
N TRP A 28 -0.01 -13.38 0.96
CA TRP A 28 0.17 -13.61 -0.46
C TRP A 28 0.74 -12.32 -1.05
N THR A 29 1.91 -12.40 -1.65
CA THR A 29 2.72 -11.19 -1.89
C THR A 29 3.07 -11.03 -3.36
N PHE A 30 3.24 -9.79 -3.80
CA PHE A 30 4.03 -9.50 -4.99
C PHE A 30 5.47 -9.22 -4.54
N ASN A 31 6.43 -10.02 -5.02
CA ASN A 31 7.86 -9.95 -4.72
C ASN A 31 8.25 -10.06 -3.23
N GLY A 32 7.52 -10.89 -2.46
CA GLY A 32 7.89 -11.22 -1.08
C GLY A 32 7.59 -10.13 -0.06
N THR A 33 6.89 -9.05 -0.44
CA THR A 33 6.53 -7.95 0.46
C THR A 33 5.05 -7.59 0.38
N VAL A 34 4.54 -7.03 1.47
CA VAL A 34 3.24 -6.39 1.54
C VAL A 34 3.43 -4.94 1.99
N PRO A 35 3.05 -3.93 1.18
CA PRO A 35 2.58 -4.07 -0.19
C PRO A 35 3.68 -4.56 -1.14
N GLY A 36 3.30 -4.90 -2.37
CA GLY A 36 4.21 -5.18 -3.47
C GLY A 36 5.06 -3.96 -3.87
N PRO A 37 6.05 -4.15 -4.76
CA PRO A 37 7.00 -3.12 -5.15
C PRO A 37 6.34 -1.83 -5.64
N PHE A 38 6.88 -0.68 -5.24
CA PHE A 38 6.48 0.59 -5.83
C PHE A 38 6.95 0.66 -7.28
N ILE A 39 6.03 0.91 -8.21
CA ILE A 39 6.36 1.07 -9.63
C ILE A 39 6.31 2.55 -9.96
N ARG A 40 7.37 3.08 -10.58
CA ARG A 40 7.41 4.46 -11.07
C ARG A 40 7.69 4.45 -12.56
N ALA A 41 6.86 5.14 -13.32
CA ALA A 41 6.98 5.27 -14.76
C ALA A 41 6.45 6.64 -15.19
N ARG A 42 6.49 6.93 -16.49
CA ARG A 42 5.97 8.17 -17.07
C ARG A 42 4.83 7.90 -18.04
N ARG A 43 3.90 8.86 -18.13
CA ARG A 43 2.88 8.86 -19.18
C ARG A 43 3.53 8.70 -20.55
N GLY A 44 3.06 7.73 -21.32
CA GLY A 44 3.59 7.36 -22.63
C GLY A 44 4.52 6.15 -22.62
N ASP A 45 5.09 5.78 -21.46
CA ASP A 45 5.89 4.58 -21.32
C ASP A 45 5.07 3.33 -21.61
N VAL A 46 5.77 2.26 -22.03
CA VAL A 46 5.20 0.93 -22.18
C VAL A 46 5.79 0.06 -21.08
N VAL A 47 4.96 -0.33 -20.13
CA VAL A 47 5.32 -1.29 -19.09
C VAL A 47 5.24 -2.69 -19.67
N GLU A 48 6.36 -3.40 -19.75
CA GLU A 48 6.40 -4.83 -20.01
C GLU A 48 6.41 -5.57 -18.66
N LEU A 49 5.27 -6.14 -18.31
CA LEU A 49 5.07 -6.84 -17.03
C LEU A 49 5.19 -8.34 -17.27
N THR A 50 6.07 -9.00 -16.52
CA THR A 50 6.10 -10.46 -16.43
C THR A 50 5.69 -10.89 -15.03
N LEU A 51 4.58 -11.61 -14.92
CA LEU A 51 4.13 -12.24 -13.68
C LEU A 51 4.57 -13.71 -13.69
N THR A 52 5.32 -14.13 -12.67
CA THR A 52 5.64 -15.53 -12.42
C THR A 52 4.93 -15.98 -11.15
N ASN A 53 4.08 -16.98 -11.26
CA ASN A 53 3.36 -17.51 -10.12
C ASN A 53 4.16 -18.64 -9.45
N ARG A 54 4.57 -18.44 -8.19
CA ARG A 54 5.27 -19.46 -7.38
C ARG A 54 4.40 -20.01 -6.25
N ASP A 55 3.08 -19.87 -6.34
CA ASP A 55 2.16 -20.46 -5.38
C ASP A 55 2.10 -21.99 -5.53
N ALA A 56 2.80 -22.71 -4.65
CA ALA A 56 2.78 -24.17 -4.61
C ALA A 56 1.44 -24.78 -4.14
N THR A 57 0.47 -23.95 -3.75
CA THR A 57 -0.90 -24.41 -3.38
C THR A 57 -1.87 -24.39 -4.56
N GLY A 58 -1.42 -23.94 -5.73
CA GLY A 58 -2.19 -24.01 -6.97
C GLY A 58 -3.16 -22.85 -7.22
N ASN A 59 -3.13 -21.76 -6.43
CA ASN A 59 -3.99 -20.62 -6.75
C ASN A 59 -3.46 -19.89 -7.99
N PRO A 60 -4.32 -19.51 -8.95
CA PRO A 60 -3.93 -18.63 -10.03
C PRO A 60 -3.72 -17.22 -9.49
N HIS A 61 -2.75 -16.51 -10.08
CA HIS A 61 -2.49 -15.11 -9.75
C HIS A 61 -2.41 -14.28 -11.01
N ASN A 62 -2.84 -13.03 -10.92
CA ASN A 62 -2.78 -12.05 -12.01
C ASN A 62 -2.56 -10.65 -11.45
N VAL A 63 -2.51 -9.64 -12.32
CA VAL A 63 -2.44 -8.23 -11.92
C VAL A 63 -3.52 -7.43 -12.65
N ASP A 64 -4.40 -6.80 -11.88
CA ASP A 64 -5.19 -5.65 -12.27
C ASP A 64 -4.46 -4.39 -11.79
N SER A 65 -4.01 -3.56 -12.72
CA SER A 65 -3.45 -2.24 -12.43
C SER A 65 -4.40 -1.16 -12.89
N HIS A 66 -4.78 -0.26 -11.98
CA HIS A 66 -5.68 0.85 -12.30
C HIS A 66 -5.02 1.88 -13.23
N ALA A 67 -3.69 1.79 -13.45
CA ALA A 67 -2.97 2.57 -14.46
C ALA A 67 -3.13 2.02 -15.89
N PHE A 68 -3.57 0.77 -16.05
CA PHE A 68 -3.67 0.12 -17.35
C PHE A 68 -5.06 0.33 -17.96
N THR A 69 -5.10 0.87 -19.18
CA THR A 69 -6.34 1.01 -19.94
C THR A 69 -6.62 -0.25 -20.75
N GLY A 70 -7.50 -1.11 -20.24
CA GLY A 70 -7.92 -2.32 -20.93
C GLY A 70 -8.77 -3.24 -20.03
N PRO A 71 -9.32 -4.34 -20.58
CA PRO A 71 -10.14 -5.28 -19.81
C PRO A 71 -9.42 -5.82 -18.57
N GLY A 72 -10.06 -5.70 -17.40
CA GLY A 72 -9.55 -6.19 -16.12
C GLY A 72 -8.21 -5.58 -15.69
N GLY A 73 -7.83 -4.42 -16.23
CA GLY A 73 -6.56 -3.75 -15.90
C GLY A 73 -5.33 -4.63 -16.14
N GLY A 74 -5.40 -5.57 -17.08
CA GLY A 74 -4.32 -6.51 -17.39
C GLY A 74 -4.53 -7.93 -16.84
N ALA A 75 -5.49 -8.16 -15.95
CA ALA A 75 -5.73 -9.45 -15.30
C ALA A 75 -5.96 -10.59 -16.31
N ALA A 76 -6.75 -10.34 -17.35
CA ALA A 76 -7.09 -11.32 -18.38
C ALA A 76 -5.87 -11.85 -19.16
N VAL A 77 -4.79 -11.07 -19.27
CA VAL A 77 -3.58 -11.43 -20.03
C VAL A 77 -2.36 -11.71 -19.13
N THR A 78 -2.52 -11.55 -17.82
CA THR A 78 -1.48 -11.82 -16.81
C THR A 78 -1.81 -12.98 -15.90
N THR A 79 -2.96 -13.64 -16.07
CA THR A 79 -3.34 -14.83 -15.28
C THR A 79 -2.39 -15.98 -15.53
N ALA A 80 -1.61 -16.31 -14.50
CA ALA A 80 -0.61 -17.36 -14.47
C ALA A 80 -1.02 -18.42 -13.45
N GLU A 81 -1.08 -19.67 -13.89
CA GLU A 81 -1.22 -20.84 -13.02
C GLU A 81 0.10 -21.13 -12.28
N GLU A 82 0.08 -22.06 -11.33
CA GLU A 82 1.27 -22.47 -10.59
C GLU A 82 2.45 -22.80 -11.52
N GLY A 83 3.60 -22.19 -11.26
CA GLY A 83 4.84 -22.39 -12.02
C GLY A 83 4.87 -21.69 -13.37
N GLU A 84 3.78 -21.06 -13.81
CA GLU A 84 3.74 -20.35 -15.08
C GLU A 84 4.30 -18.94 -14.98
N ALA A 85 4.77 -18.44 -16.13
CA ALA A 85 5.05 -17.04 -16.36
C ALA A 85 4.16 -16.50 -17.49
N ARG A 86 3.62 -15.29 -17.30
CA ARG A 86 2.86 -14.55 -18.32
C ARG A 86 3.45 -13.16 -18.50
N THR A 87 3.67 -12.77 -19.75
CA THR A 87 4.21 -11.46 -20.11
C THR A 87 3.20 -10.68 -20.94
N ALA A 88 2.94 -9.43 -20.55
CA ALA A 88 2.08 -8.52 -21.28
C ALA A 88 2.66 -7.10 -21.29
N ARG A 89 2.24 -6.28 -22.26
CA ARG A 89 2.72 -4.91 -22.44
C ARG A 89 1.57 -3.91 -22.40
N PHE A 90 1.74 -2.87 -21.59
CA PHE A 90 0.70 -1.86 -21.35
C PHE A 90 1.28 -0.47 -21.55
N ARG A 91 0.68 0.31 -22.45
CA ARG A 91 1.05 1.73 -22.60
C ARG A 91 0.32 2.56 -21.55
N LEU A 92 1.05 3.38 -20.81
CA LEU A 92 0.51 4.24 -19.77
C LEU A 92 -0.08 5.51 -20.38
N LEU A 93 -1.40 5.64 -20.37
CA LEU A 93 -2.10 6.75 -21.04
C LEU A 93 -2.36 7.94 -20.11
N CYS A 94 -2.59 7.65 -18.83
CA CYS A 94 -3.02 8.60 -17.81
C CYS A 94 -1.96 8.72 -16.70
N PRO A 95 -1.47 9.93 -16.38
CA PRO A 95 -0.65 10.14 -15.20
C PRO A 95 -1.49 10.07 -13.92
N GLY A 96 -0.87 9.78 -12.80
CA GLY A 96 -1.56 9.60 -11.52
C GLY A 96 -0.86 8.59 -10.60
N LEU A 97 -1.38 8.45 -9.39
CA LEU A 97 -1.02 7.38 -8.47
C LEU A 97 -2.13 6.32 -8.46
N TYR A 98 -1.80 5.10 -8.86
CA TYR A 98 -2.77 4.03 -9.08
C TYR A 98 -2.45 2.83 -8.21
N VAL A 99 -3.48 2.19 -7.67
CA VAL A 99 -3.35 0.86 -7.07
C VAL A 99 -3.18 -0.18 -8.17
N TYR A 100 -2.39 -1.20 -7.90
CA TYR A 100 -2.48 -2.49 -8.59
C TYR A 100 -2.72 -3.58 -7.56
N HIS A 101 -3.45 -4.62 -7.93
CA HIS A 101 -3.73 -5.76 -7.06
C HIS A 101 -4.00 -7.03 -7.85
N CYS A 102 -4.04 -8.17 -7.18
CA CYS A 102 -4.50 -9.42 -7.80
C CYS A 102 -6.03 -9.37 -8.00
N ALA A 103 -6.49 -9.89 -9.12
CA ALA A 103 -7.89 -9.99 -9.52
C ALA A 103 -8.27 -11.44 -9.93
N ALA A 104 -7.47 -12.44 -9.52
CA ALA A 104 -7.87 -13.83 -9.60
C ALA A 104 -9.00 -14.13 -8.60
N ALA A 105 -9.87 -15.09 -8.93
CA ALA A 105 -11.00 -15.43 -8.09
C ALA A 105 -10.57 -16.35 -6.92
N PRO A 106 -11.05 -16.12 -5.68
CA PRO A 106 -11.94 -15.04 -5.26
C PRO A 106 -11.17 -13.75 -4.94
N VAL A 107 -11.40 -12.69 -5.72
CA VAL A 107 -10.70 -11.38 -5.62
C VAL A 107 -10.51 -10.84 -4.19
N PRO A 108 -11.55 -10.78 -3.33
CA PRO A 108 -11.37 -10.21 -1.99
C PRO A 108 -10.35 -10.98 -1.14
N VAL A 109 -10.21 -12.29 -1.33
CA VAL A 109 -9.25 -13.13 -0.59
C VAL A 109 -7.82 -12.77 -0.99
N HIS A 110 -7.56 -12.64 -2.29
CA HIS A 110 -6.23 -12.28 -2.78
C HIS A 110 -5.79 -10.89 -2.30
N ILE A 111 -6.71 -9.90 -2.32
CA ILE A 111 -6.42 -8.55 -1.83
C ILE A 111 -6.18 -8.58 -0.32
N ALA A 112 -7.08 -9.19 0.47
CA ALA A 112 -6.97 -9.27 1.92
C ALA A 112 -5.68 -9.98 2.38
N ASN A 113 -5.18 -10.94 1.59
CA ASN A 113 -3.95 -11.65 1.90
C ASN A 113 -2.67 -10.86 1.59
N GLY A 114 -2.75 -9.68 0.95
CA GLY A 114 -1.59 -8.79 0.76
C GLY A 114 -1.20 -8.50 -0.69
N MET A 115 -1.95 -8.99 -1.67
CA MET A 115 -1.59 -8.83 -3.09
C MET A 115 -2.03 -7.49 -3.66
N TYR A 116 -1.35 -6.42 -3.25
CA TYR A 116 -1.59 -5.06 -3.74
C TYR A 116 -0.32 -4.22 -3.71
N GLY A 117 -0.28 -3.15 -4.48
CA GLY A 117 0.79 -2.15 -4.45
C GLY A 117 0.41 -0.87 -5.18
N LEU A 118 1.37 0.06 -5.31
CA LEU A 118 1.18 1.33 -6.03
C LEU A 118 2.06 1.46 -7.27
N MET A 119 1.47 2.05 -8.31
CA MET A 119 2.14 2.54 -9.50
C MET A 119 1.96 4.06 -9.61
N TYR A 120 3.06 4.80 -9.57
CA TYR A 120 3.07 6.23 -9.86
C TYR A 120 3.46 6.48 -11.32
N VAL A 121 2.52 7.04 -12.09
CA VAL A 121 2.69 7.45 -13.48
C VAL A 121 2.88 8.96 -13.51
N GLN A 122 4.12 9.40 -13.71
CA GLN A 122 4.48 10.81 -13.82
C GLN A 122 3.79 11.46 -15.04
N PRO A 123 3.40 12.74 -14.96
CA PRO A 123 3.01 13.53 -16.13
C PRO A 123 4.07 13.50 -17.25
N ALA A 124 3.66 13.72 -18.50
CA ALA A 124 4.61 13.78 -19.61
C ALA A 124 5.51 15.03 -19.51
N ASP A 125 4.89 16.18 -19.25
CA ASP A 125 5.55 17.49 -19.19
C ASP A 125 5.72 17.91 -17.73
N GLY A 126 6.89 17.63 -17.18
CA GLY A 126 7.20 17.89 -15.77
C GLY A 126 6.82 16.75 -14.83
N ASP A 127 7.06 16.96 -13.55
CA ASP A 127 6.67 16.06 -12.47
C ASP A 127 6.18 16.90 -11.28
N LEU A 128 5.65 16.24 -10.25
CA LEU A 128 5.40 16.89 -8.98
C LEU A 128 6.66 17.60 -8.48
N PRO A 129 6.52 18.75 -7.78
CA PRO A 129 7.68 19.46 -7.25
C PRO A 129 8.57 18.55 -6.41
N PRO A 130 9.91 18.72 -6.48
CA PRO A 130 10.84 17.89 -5.72
C PRO A 130 10.61 18.08 -4.22
N VAL A 131 10.91 17.02 -3.48
CA VAL A 131 10.92 16.98 -2.02
C VAL A 131 12.20 16.29 -1.55
N ASP A 132 12.56 16.47 -0.28
CA ASP A 132 13.78 15.90 0.29
C ASP A 132 13.63 14.39 0.60
N ARG A 133 12.42 13.95 0.93
CA ARG A 133 12.09 12.56 1.27
C ARG A 133 10.81 12.10 0.60
N GLU A 134 10.81 10.89 0.06
CA GLU A 134 9.62 10.21 -0.45
C GLU A 134 9.41 8.88 0.29
N TYR A 135 8.17 8.60 0.67
CA TYR A 135 7.77 7.34 1.32
C TYR A 135 6.59 6.69 0.63
N TYR A 136 6.54 5.37 0.73
CA TYR A 136 5.49 4.52 0.20
C TYR A 136 4.80 3.81 1.37
N VAL A 137 3.50 4.09 1.52
CA VAL A 137 2.68 3.54 2.60
C VAL A 137 1.36 3.08 2.02
N MET A 138 0.91 1.87 2.36
CA MET A 138 -0.44 1.42 2.06
C MET A 138 -1.14 0.95 3.32
N GLN A 139 -2.41 1.33 3.45
CA GLN A 139 -3.32 0.75 4.43
C GLN A 139 -3.96 -0.52 3.88
N SER A 140 -4.14 -1.52 4.75
CA SER A 140 -4.92 -2.70 4.45
C SER A 140 -5.60 -3.26 5.69
N GLU A 141 -6.52 -4.18 5.45
CA GLU A 141 -7.27 -4.88 6.48
C GLU A 141 -6.88 -6.35 6.54
N VAL A 142 -6.89 -6.91 7.74
CA VAL A 142 -6.60 -8.31 8.02
C VAL A 142 -7.82 -8.92 8.66
N TYR A 143 -8.31 -9.99 8.06
CA TYR A 143 -9.48 -10.73 8.48
C TYR A 143 -9.04 -12.14 8.85
N HIS A 144 -9.17 -12.51 10.12
CA HIS A 144 -8.77 -13.85 10.52
C HIS A 144 -9.80 -14.53 11.41
N GLU A 145 -9.88 -15.85 11.29
CA GLU A 145 -10.67 -16.69 12.19
C GLU A 145 -10.06 -16.67 13.61
N PRO A 146 -10.84 -16.95 14.66
CA PRO A 146 -10.28 -17.19 15.98
C PRO A 146 -9.15 -18.24 15.92
N PRO A 147 -8.08 -18.09 16.73
CA PRO A 147 -6.99 -19.06 16.72
C PRO A 147 -7.50 -20.44 17.13
N GLU A 148 -7.08 -21.46 16.39
CA GLU A 148 -7.36 -22.85 16.75
C GLU A 148 -6.76 -23.20 18.11
N VAL A 149 -7.43 -24.07 18.87
CA VAL A 149 -6.88 -24.59 20.14
C VAL A 149 -6.08 -25.85 19.82
N LEU A 150 -4.79 -25.83 20.15
CA LEU A 150 -3.88 -26.95 19.96
C LEU A 150 -4.15 -28.07 20.97
N ASP A 151 -3.59 -29.26 20.74
CA ASP A 151 -3.75 -30.44 21.62
C ASP A 151 -3.32 -30.20 23.07
N ASP A 152 -2.44 -29.22 23.31
CA ASP A 152 -1.97 -28.82 24.64
C ASP A 152 -2.86 -27.75 25.31
N GLY A 153 -3.98 -27.40 24.69
CA GLY A 153 -4.95 -26.43 25.18
C GLY A 153 -4.59 -24.96 24.93
N ARG A 154 -3.46 -24.66 24.29
CA ARG A 154 -3.04 -23.28 23.97
C ARG A 154 -3.60 -22.84 22.61
N PRO A 155 -3.92 -21.53 22.45
CA PRO A 155 -4.27 -21.01 21.14
C PRO A 155 -3.07 -21.01 20.19
N SER A 156 -3.31 -21.36 18.92
CA SER A 156 -2.34 -21.23 17.84
C SER A 156 -1.87 -19.78 17.69
N GLN A 157 -0.58 -19.62 17.40
CA GLN A 157 -0.02 -18.32 17.02
C GLN A 157 -0.24 -17.99 15.54
N THR A 158 -0.71 -18.95 14.74
CA THR A 158 -1.06 -18.75 13.34
C THR A 158 -2.56 -18.75 13.20
N VAL A 159 -3.09 -17.75 12.49
CA VAL A 159 -4.52 -17.60 12.20
C VAL A 159 -4.74 -17.59 10.70
N GLU A 160 -5.90 -18.07 10.28
CA GLU A 160 -6.28 -18.21 8.88
C GLU A 160 -7.29 -17.15 8.46
N PHE A 161 -7.42 -16.91 7.15
CA PHE A 161 -8.36 -15.92 6.60
C PHE A 161 -9.81 -16.21 7.01
N SER A 162 -10.53 -15.18 7.47
CA SER A 162 -11.98 -15.27 7.71
C SER A 162 -12.79 -14.61 6.60
N TYR A 163 -13.32 -15.42 5.67
CA TYR A 163 -14.25 -14.95 4.65
C TYR A 163 -15.52 -14.33 5.25
N PRO A 164 -16.15 -14.91 6.29
CA PRO A 164 -17.32 -14.30 6.93
C PRO A 164 -17.03 -12.94 7.57
N ALA A 165 -15.87 -12.74 8.21
CA ALA A 165 -15.50 -11.44 8.76
C ALA A 165 -15.28 -10.41 7.64
N GLY A 166 -14.66 -10.84 6.54
CA GLY A 166 -14.52 -10.04 5.31
C GLY A 166 -15.84 -9.55 4.76
N LEU A 167 -16.85 -10.42 4.67
CA LEU A 167 -18.20 -10.05 4.22
C LEU A 167 -18.93 -9.08 5.16
N ARG A 168 -18.63 -9.11 6.46
CA ARG A 168 -19.19 -8.17 7.43
C ARG A 168 -18.42 -6.86 7.54
N GLU A 169 -17.29 -6.75 6.84
CA GLU A 169 -16.36 -5.62 6.95
C GLU A 169 -15.88 -5.39 8.40
N GLU A 170 -15.69 -6.49 9.13
CA GLU A 170 -15.23 -6.51 10.52
C GLU A 170 -13.79 -7.01 10.61
N PRO A 171 -12.77 -6.19 10.27
CA PRO A 171 -11.40 -6.68 10.28
C PRO A 171 -10.88 -6.85 11.71
N SER A 172 -10.06 -7.88 11.90
CA SER A 172 -9.35 -8.13 13.14
C SER A 172 -8.22 -7.13 13.35
N ALA A 173 -7.55 -6.73 12.26
CA ALA A 173 -6.53 -5.68 12.26
C ALA A 173 -6.65 -4.76 11.04
N VAL A 174 -6.20 -3.51 11.19
CA VAL A 174 -6.02 -2.55 10.11
C VAL A 174 -4.59 -2.04 10.23
N VAL A 175 -3.78 -2.19 9.19
CA VAL A 175 -2.32 -2.02 9.31
C VAL A 175 -1.77 -1.17 8.17
N PHE A 176 -0.61 -0.58 8.40
CA PHE A 176 0.20 0.03 7.34
C PHE A 176 1.32 -0.91 6.92
N ASN A 177 1.50 -1.11 5.62
CA ASN A 177 2.54 -1.97 5.05
C ASN A 177 2.54 -3.40 5.61
N GLY A 178 1.34 -3.99 5.68
CA GLY A 178 1.15 -5.42 5.90
C GLY A 178 1.25 -5.92 7.34
N SER A 179 1.70 -5.13 8.32
CA SER A 179 1.67 -5.54 9.74
C SER A 179 1.62 -4.36 10.70
N GLU A 180 1.18 -4.59 11.94
CA GLU A 180 1.14 -3.58 13.01
C GLU A 180 2.51 -2.92 13.25
N ALA A 181 3.59 -3.67 13.03
CA ALA A 181 4.93 -3.24 13.36
C ALA A 181 5.67 -2.56 12.20
N ALA A 182 5.21 -2.74 10.95
CA ALA A 182 5.98 -2.42 9.75
C ALA A 182 6.44 -0.96 9.69
N VAL A 183 5.51 0.00 9.85
CA VAL A 183 5.82 1.45 9.81
C VAL A 183 6.02 2.02 11.22
N MET A 184 6.01 1.18 12.25
CA MET A 184 6.11 1.59 13.65
C MET A 184 7.48 1.24 14.22
N ARG A 185 7.74 -0.05 14.42
CA ARG A 185 8.93 -0.56 15.10
C ARG A 185 9.99 -1.00 14.09
N ASP A 186 9.56 -1.67 13.03
CA ASP A 186 10.48 -2.38 12.15
C ASP A 186 11.14 -1.42 11.16
N GLN A 187 10.35 -0.55 10.51
CA GLN A 187 10.82 0.48 9.57
C GLN A 187 10.06 1.81 9.73
N PRO A 188 10.21 2.53 10.87
CA PRO A 188 9.64 3.87 10.99
C PRO A 188 10.26 4.82 9.95
N LEU A 189 9.44 5.74 9.45
CA LEU A 189 9.87 6.80 8.54
C LEU A 189 10.78 7.80 9.28
N LYS A 190 11.69 8.47 8.57
CA LYS A 190 12.74 9.31 9.19
C LYS A 190 13.07 10.56 8.38
N ALA A 191 12.87 11.73 8.96
CA ALA A 191 13.24 13.01 8.33
C ALA A 191 14.07 13.90 9.26
N ARG A 192 14.46 15.07 8.76
CA ARG A 192 15.06 16.14 9.55
C ARG A 192 14.17 17.38 9.56
N ALA A 193 14.23 18.16 10.63
CA ALA A 193 13.63 19.48 10.64
C ALA A 193 14.20 20.32 9.48
N GLY A 194 13.32 21.01 8.76
CA GLY A 194 13.61 21.71 7.51
C GLY A 194 13.37 20.88 6.24
N GLU A 195 13.31 19.54 6.31
CA GLU A 195 13.05 18.69 5.14
C GLU A 195 11.55 18.69 4.76
N SER A 196 11.31 18.66 3.46
CA SER A 196 10.02 18.37 2.85
C SER A 196 9.85 16.86 2.64
N VAL A 197 8.69 16.33 3.00
CA VAL A 197 8.35 14.91 2.96
C VAL A 197 7.13 14.70 2.09
N ARG A 198 7.22 13.78 1.13
CA ARG A 198 6.07 13.25 0.36
C ARG A 198 5.75 11.83 0.79
N ILE A 199 4.47 11.53 0.98
CA ILE A 199 3.98 10.17 1.17
C ILE A 199 3.07 9.83 -0.01
N PHE A 200 3.43 8.78 -0.74
CA PHE A 200 2.54 8.08 -1.67
C PHE A 200 1.72 7.11 -0.84
N PHE A 201 0.49 7.50 -0.51
CA PHE A 201 -0.40 6.75 0.35
C PHE A 201 -1.46 6.03 -0.48
N GLY A 202 -1.57 4.71 -0.31
CA GLY A 202 -2.62 3.90 -0.92
C GLY A 202 -3.53 3.30 0.14
N ASN A 203 -4.77 3.02 -0.23
CA ASN A 203 -5.65 2.19 0.59
C ASN A 203 -6.03 0.96 -0.23
N ALA A 204 -5.42 -0.17 0.11
CA ALA A 204 -5.74 -1.44 -0.54
C ALA A 204 -7.15 -1.93 -0.18
N GLY A 205 -7.61 -1.59 1.03
CA GLY A 205 -8.83 -2.15 1.62
C GLY A 205 -8.62 -3.60 2.13
N PRO A 206 -9.52 -4.55 1.80
CA PRO A 206 -10.44 -4.49 0.67
C PRO A 206 -11.71 -3.64 0.83
N ASN A 207 -12.10 -3.21 2.04
CA ASN A 207 -13.46 -2.70 2.28
C ASN A 207 -13.51 -1.26 2.84
N LEU A 208 -12.66 -0.95 3.80
CA LEU A 208 -12.74 0.26 4.61
C LEU A 208 -12.08 1.45 3.93
N THR A 209 -12.74 2.60 3.97
CA THR A 209 -12.14 3.90 3.60
C THR A 209 -11.24 4.41 4.72
N SER A 210 -10.02 4.84 4.38
CA SER A 210 -9.08 5.44 5.33
C SER A 210 -9.36 6.94 5.49
N SER A 211 -9.39 7.43 6.73
CA SER A 211 -9.33 8.86 7.04
C SER A 211 -7.88 9.24 7.36
N PHE A 212 -7.01 9.22 6.35
CA PHE A 212 -5.57 9.33 6.56
C PHE A 212 -5.17 10.69 7.14
N HIS A 213 -4.41 10.64 8.23
CA HIS A 213 -3.94 11.80 8.98
C HIS A 213 -2.52 11.56 9.52
N VAL A 214 -1.77 12.65 9.71
CA VAL A 214 -0.48 12.64 10.41
C VAL A 214 -0.57 13.57 11.61
N ILE A 215 -0.65 12.97 12.81
CA ILE A 215 -0.75 13.70 14.08
C ILE A 215 0.47 14.61 14.24
N GLY A 216 0.21 15.89 14.53
CA GLY A 216 1.22 16.93 14.68
C GLY A 216 1.56 17.68 13.39
N SER A 217 0.97 17.31 12.24
CA SER A 217 1.25 17.94 10.95
C SER A 217 -0.02 18.34 10.19
N HIS A 218 0.16 19.17 9.16
CA HIS A 218 -0.84 19.48 8.14
C HIS A 218 -0.25 19.20 6.77
N PHE A 219 -1.06 18.70 5.83
CA PHE A 219 -0.63 18.45 4.47
C PHE A 219 -0.54 19.78 3.70
N GLY A 220 0.68 20.24 3.44
CA GLY A 220 0.95 21.44 2.65
C GLY A 220 0.43 21.30 1.21
N ARG A 221 0.48 20.08 0.65
CA ARG A 221 -0.21 19.71 -0.59
C ARG A 221 -0.90 18.35 -0.44
N VAL A 222 -2.10 18.23 -1.01
CA VAL A 222 -2.83 16.98 -1.15
C VAL A 222 -3.28 16.81 -2.59
N TYR A 223 -2.75 15.79 -3.25
CA TYR A 223 -3.17 15.33 -4.57
C TYR A 223 -4.24 14.25 -4.34
N ARG A 224 -5.49 14.71 -4.24
CA ARG A 224 -6.65 13.87 -3.89
C ARG A 224 -6.87 12.81 -4.97
N ASP A 225 -7.31 11.63 -4.56
CA ASP A 225 -7.69 10.53 -5.44
C ASP A 225 -6.59 10.10 -6.43
N GLY A 226 -5.33 10.43 -6.13
CA GLY A 226 -4.18 10.17 -7.00
C GLY A 226 -4.04 11.11 -8.20
N ASP A 227 -4.87 12.16 -8.29
CA ASP A 227 -4.83 13.16 -9.36
C ASP A 227 -3.62 14.09 -9.22
N VAL A 228 -2.68 13.96 -10.16
CA VAL A 228 -1.45 14.75 -10.23
C VAL A 228 -1.48 15.87 -11.26
N LEU A 229 -2.63 16.09 -11.90
CA LEU A 229 -2.83 17.16 -12.90
C LEU A 229 -3.57 18.36 -12.31
N SER A 230 -4.59 18.12 -11.49
CA SER A 230 -5.31 19.22 -10.84
C SER A 230 -4.44 19.92 -9.79
N PRO A 231 -4.66 21.23 -9.55
CA PRO A 231 -4.01 21.92 -8.43
C PRO A 231 -4.29 21.19 -7.11
N PRO A 232 -3.26 20.89 -6.30
CA PRO A 232 -3.46 20.13 -5.07
C PRO A 232 -4.21 20.97 -4.03
N GLY A 233 -4.96 20.29 -3.17
CA GLY A 233 -5.44 20.88 -1.93
C GLY A 233 -4.28 21.39 -1.08
N ARG A 234 -4.49 22.44 -0.29
CA ARG A 234 -3.44 23.05 0.55
C ARG A 234 -3.89 23.12 1.99
N PHE A 235 -2.97 22.85 2.90
CA PHE A 235 -3.16 22.90 4.35
C PHE A 235 -4.36 22.05 4.85
N VAL A 236 -4.48 20.85 4.27
CA VAL A 236 -5.53 19.88 4.64
C VAL A 236 -5.04 19.07 5.84
N SER A 237 -5.88 18.88 6.85
CA SER A 237 -5.51 18.07 8.03
C SER A 237 -5.67 16.57 7.80
N THR A 238 -6.76 16.15 7.16
CA THR A 238 -7.15 14.75 6.98
C THR A 238 -7.72 14.55 5.59
N VAL A 239 -7.41 13.43 4.94
CA VAL A 239 -7.89 13.10 3.60
C VAL A 239 -8.57 11.74 3.59
N SER A 240 -9.74 11.66 2.94
CA SER A 240 -10.45 10.40 2.74
C SER A 240 -9.82 9.65 1.57
N VAL A 241 -9.50 8.38 1.75
CA VAL A 241 -8.90 7.51 0.73
C VAL A 241 -9.72 6.22 0.63
N PRO A 242 -10.51 6.03 -0.44
CA PRO A 242 -11.39 4.84 -0.57
C PRO A 242 -10.56 3.55 -0.78
N PRO A 243 -11.12 2.36 -0.50
CA PRO A 243 -10.47 1.10 -0.86
C PRO A 243 -10.22 1.04 -2.38
N GLY A 244 -9.06 0.54 -2.78
CA GLY A 244 -8.58 0.60 -4.16
C GLY A 244 -8.16 2.00 -4.63
N GLY A 245 -8.19 3.01 -3.74
CA GLY A 245 -7.78 4.38 -4.04
C GLY A 245 -6.39 4.74 -3.50
N ALA A 246 -5.92 5.92 -3.87
CA ALA A 246 -4.66 6.47 -3.39
C ALA A 246 -4.72 8.00 -3.26
N THR A 247 -3.74 8.57 -2.58
CA THR A 247 -3.50 10.02 -2.48
C THR A 247 -2.01 10.26 -2.35
N ILE A 248 -1.57 11.46 -2.72
CA ILE A 248 -0.20 11.92 -2.42
C ILE A 248 -0.31 13.10 -1.47
N VAL A 249 0.49 13.11 -0.41
CA VAL A 249 0.56 14.24 0.53
C VAL A 249 1.99 14.75 0.65
N ASP A 250 2.16 16.07 0.61
CA ASP A 250 3.42 16.75 0.91
C ASP A 250 3.30 17.46 2.26
N MET A 251 4.33 17.37 3.10
CA MET A 251 4.44 18.03 4.39
C MET A 251 5.83 18.66 4.56
N ASN A 252 5.92 19.74 5.34
CA ASN A 252 7.20 20.32 5.72
C ASN A 252 7.45 20.04 7.20
N MET A 253 8.58 19.42 7.52
CA MET A 253 8.91 19.03 8.89
C MET A 253 9.53 20.21 9.62
N VAL A 254 8.78 20.90 10.47
CA VAL A 254 9.24 22.16 11.11
C VAL A 254 9.87 21.92 12.48
N VAL A 255 9.25 21.05 13.29
CA VAL A 255 9.65 20.77 14.67
C VAL A 255 10.16 19.33 14.77
N PRO A 256 11.29 19.05 15.43
CA PRO A 256 11.74 17.68 15.68
C PRO A 256 10.80 16.95 16.65
N GLY A 257 10.64 15.64 16.48
CA GLY A 257 9.73 14.83 17.27
C GLY A 257 9.23 13.61 16.49
N SER A 258 8.33 12.85 17.11
CA SER A 258 7.67 11.73 16.44
C SER A 258 6.27 12.16 15.98
N TYR A 259 6.03 12.07 14.68
CA TYR A 259 4.74 12.32 14.04
C TYR A 259 4.07 10.99 13.77
N THR A 260 2.78 10.87 14.09
CA THR A 260 2.09 9.57 14.02
C THR A 260 1.16 9.53 12.81
N LEU A 261 1.42 8.63 11.87
CA LEU A 261 0.53 8.29 10.76
C LEU A 261 -0.63 7.46 11.31
N VAL A 262 -1.87 7.82 10.96
CA VAL A 262 -3.07 7.16 11.48
C VAL A 262 -4.19 7.12 10.44
N ASP A 263 -5.07 6.13 10.62
CA ASP A 263 -6.45 6.24 10.14
C ASP A 263 -7.31 6.90 11.22
N HIS A 264 -7.88 8.06 10.92
CA HIS A 264 -8.63 8.87 11.89
C HIS A 264 -10.05 8.34 12.17
N ALA A 265 -10.47 7.23 11.55
CA ALA A 265 -11.49 6.35 12.14
C ALA A 265 -10.90 5.68 13.40
N ILE A 266 -10.78 6.48 14.47
CA ILE A 266 -9.63 6.45 15.40
C ILE A 266 -9.47 5.16 16.22
N PHE A 267 -10.53 4.38 16.42
CA PHE A 267 -10.43 3.06 17.03
C PHE A 267 -9.58 2.07 16.21
N ARG A 268 -9.30 2.38 14.94
CA ARG A 268 -8.36 1.60 14.12
C ARG A 268 -6.91 1.70 14.59
N LEU A 269 -6.57 2.68 15.44
CA LEU A 269 -5.28 2.68 16.15
C LEU A 269 -5.09 1.40 16.97
N ASP A 270 -6.12 1.01 17.72
CA ASP A 270 -6.12 -0.21 18.54
C ASP A 270 -6.19 -1.49 17.70
N LYS A 271 -6.49 -1.35 16.39
CA LYS A 271 -6.40 -2.41 15.38
C LYS A 271 -5.08 -2.41 14.62
N GLY A 272 -4.15 -1.50 14.91
CA GLY A 272 -2.81 -1.47 14.30
C GLY A 272 -2.53 -0.37 13.28
N ALA A 273 -3.48 0.54 13.01
CA ALA A 273 -3.35 1.54 11.95
C ALA A 273 -2.49 2.72 12.40
N VAL A 274 -1.23 2.41 12.76
CA VAL A 274 -0.26 3.31 13.38
C VAL A 274 1.07 3.20 12.66
N GLY A 275 1.66 4.33 12.30
CA GLY A 275 3.04 4.42 11.81
C GLY A 275 3.73 5.63 12.40
N PHE A 276 5.06 5.64 12.41
CA PHE A 276 5.85 6.76 12.90
C PHE A 276 6.70 7.40 11.81
N LEU A 277 6.70 8.73 11.82
CA LEU A 277 7.67 9.57 11.13
C LEU A 277 8.50 10.32 12.18
N ASN A 278 9.73 9.85 12.37
CA ASN A 278 10.65 10.39 13.36
C ASN A 278 11.50 11.50 12.73
N VAL A 279 11.31 12.73 13.22
CA VAL A 279 11.98 13.93 12.75
C VAL A 279 13.08 14.32 13.73
N SER A 280 14.32 14.36 13.27
CA SER A 280 15.48 14.83 14.05
C SER A 280 15.81 16.29 13.76
N GLY A 281 16.38 17.02 14.71
CA GLY A 281 16.77 18.42 14.50
C GLY A 281 16.81 19.23 15.78
N GLU A 282 17.07 20.53 15.65
CA GLU A 282 17.04 21.48 16.77
C GLU A 282 15.60 21.84 17.14
N ALA A 283 15.36 22.04 18.43
CA ALA A 283 14.06 22.49 18.92
C ALA A 283 13.72 23.87 18.35
N ARG A 284 12.43 24.13 18.17
CA ARG A 284 11.90 25.38 17.64
C ARG A 284 10.88 26.00 18.61
N PRO A 285 11.32 26.57 19.75
CA PRO A 285 10.42 27.11 20.78
C PRO A 285 9.57 28.31 20.30
N ASP A 286 9.93 28.91 19.17
CA ASP A 286 9.11 29.91 18.48
C ASP A 286 7.87 29.32 17.78
N VAL A 287 7.81 27.99 17.64
CA VAL A 287 6.72 27.22 17.02
C VAL A 287 6.05 26.27 18.02
N TYR A 288 6.82 25.43 18.73
CA TYR A 288 6.35 24.43 19.72
C TYR A 288 7.41 24.17 20.79
#